data_AF-A0A933EUB4-F1
#
_entry.id   AF-A0A933EUB4-F1
#
_cell.length_a   1.000
_cell.length_b   1.000
_cell.length_c   1.000
_cell.angle_alpha   90.00
_cell.angle_beta   90.00
_cell.angle_gamma   90.00
#
_symmetry.space_group_name_H-M   'P 1'
#
loop_
_entity.id
_entity.type
_entity.pdbx_description
1 polymer ?
#
loop_
_entity_poly.entity_id
_entity_poly.type
_entity_poly.pdbx_seq_one_letter_code
_entity_poly.pdbx_strand_id
1 'polypeptide(L)' 'MKITAQEEYGLRCLLQLARAPQGQVVSVKEIAAKEGISSAYAEKLLRLL' A
#
# COMPACT_ATOMS: atom_id res chain seq x y z
N MET A 1 5.24 -10.99 -18.84
CA MET A 1 6.01 -10.27 -17.79
C MET A 1 5.84 -11.01 -16.48
N LYS A 2 6.91 -11.16 -15.68
CA LYS A 2 6.79 -11.69 -14.31
C LYS A 2 6.63 -10.48 -13.38
N ILE A 3 5.47 -10.36 -12.76
CA ILE A 3 5.22 -9.35 -11.74
C ILE A 3 5.76 -9.90 -10.43
N THR A 4 6.62 -9.14 -9.77
CA THR A 4 7.14 -9.46 -8.45
C THR A 4 6.10 -9.17 -7.39
N ALA A 5 6.18 -9.85 -6.24
CA ALA A 5 5.31 -9.55 -5.11
C ALA A 5 5.42 -8.08 -4.69
N GLN A 6 6.61 -7.48 -4.79
CA GLN A 6 6.81 -6.06 -4.48
C GLN A 6 5.99 -5.15 -5.40
N GLU A 7 5.99 -5.41 -6.70
CA GLU A 7 5.21 -4.63 -7.67
C GLU A 7 3.70 -4.80 -7.44
N GLU A 8 3.24 -6.02 -7.16
CA GLU A 8 1.83 -6.27 -6.86
C GLU A 8 1.38 -5.54 -5.58
N TYR A 9 2.08 -5.74 -4.46
CA TYR A 9 1.73 -5.09 -3.20
C TYR A 9 1.91 -3.57 -3.26
N GLY A 10 2.92 -3.07 -3.96
CA GLY A 10 3.10 -1.64 -4.19
C GLY A 10 1.91 -1.03 -4.92
N LEU A 11 1.45 -1.66 -6.01
CA LEU A 11 0.28 -1.20 -6.75
C LEU A 11 -1.00 -1.25 -5.90
N ARG A 12 -1.19 -2.32 -5.13
CA ARG A 12 -2.34 -2.46 -4.23
C ARG A 12 -2.36 -1.37 -3.16
N CYS A 13 -1.22 -1.04 -2.56
CA CYS A 13 -1.10 0.10 -1.63
C CYS A 13 -1.50 1.44 -2.27
N LEU A 14 -1.06 1.71 -3.51
CA LEU A 14 -1.45 2.93 -4.24
C LEU A 14 -2.95 2.96 -4.54
N LEU A 15 -3.56 1.83 -4.88
CA LEU A 15 -5.00 1.73 -5.10
C LEU A 15 -5.78 1.99 -3.82
N GLN A 16 -5.28 1.58 -2.64
CA GLN A 16 -5.93 1.92 -1.36
C GLN A 16 -5.92 3.42 -1.10
N LEU A 17 -4.84 4.12 -1.44
CA LEU A 17 -4.77 5.58 -1.36
C LEU A 17 -5.74 6.23 -2.34
N ALA A 18 -5.76 5.78 -3.59
CA ALA A 18 -6.64 6.32 -4.63
C ALA A 18 -8.13 6.11 -4.35
N ARG A 19 -8.49 5.04 -3.62
CA ARG A 19 -9.87 4.77 -3.19
C ARG A 19 -10.31 5.60 -2.00
N ALA A 20 -9.38 6.21 -1.27
CA ALA A 20 -9.73 7.05 -0.13
C ALA A 20 -10.40 8.35 -0.63
N PRO A 21 -11.48 8.80 0.02
CA PRO A 21 -12.04 10.13 -0.18
C PRO A 21 -10.97 11.22 -0.20
N GLN A 22 -11.14 12.19 -1.09
CA GLN A 22 -10.21 13.30 -1.20
C GLN A 22 -10.09 14.05 0.14
N GLY A 23 -8.85 14.26 0.59
CA GLY A 23 -8.56 14.90 1.88
C GLY A 23 -8.59 13.95 3.08
N GLN A 24 -8.95 12.67 2.91
CA GLN A 24 -8.81 11.68 3.98
C GLN A 24 -7.35 11.25 4.11
N VAL A 25 -6.79 11.42 5.30
CA VAL A 25 -5.49 10.82 5.65
C VAL A 25 -5.70 9.34 5.94
N VAL A 26 -4.96 8.49 5.25
CA VAL A 26 -4.93 7.04 5.50
C VAL A 26 -3.58 6.68 6.10
N SER A 27 -3.60 5.99 7.24
CA SER A 27 -2.37 5.55 7.89
C SER A 27 -1.79 4.31 7.21
N VAL A 28 -0.46 4.15 7.28
CA VAL A 28 0.23 2.95 6.79
C VAL A 28 -0.29 1.67 7.48
N LYS A 29 -0.70 1.77 8.75
CA LYS A 29 -1.27 0.63 9.49
C LYS A 29 -2.60 0.17 8.89
N GLU A 30 -3.46 1.09 8.49
CA GLU A 30 -4.73 0.76 7.83
C GLU A 30 -4.51 0.12 6.46
N ILE A 31 -3.56 0.64 5.69
CA ILE A 31 -3.19 0.05 4.39
C ILE A 31 -2.64 -1.37 4.58
N ALA A 32 -1.71 -1.55 5.52
CA ALA A 32 -1.13 -2.85 5.82
C ALA A 32 -2.19 -3.88 6.25
N ALA A 33 -3.14 -3.46 7.10
CA ALA A 33 -4.25 -4.31 7.53
C ALA A 33 -5.17 -4.70 6.36
N LYS A 34 -5.51 -3.75 5.47
CA LYS A 34 -6.33 -4.02 4.28
C LYS A 34 -5.65 -4.95 3.28
N GLU A 35 -4.33 -4.85 3.16
CA GLU A 35 -3.56 -5.65 2.20
C GLU A 35 -3.03 -6.98 2.77
N GLY A 36 -3.19 -7.21 4.08
CA GLY A 36 -2.75 -8.44 4.74
C GLY A 36 -1.22 -8.57 4.85
N ILE A 37 -0.52 -7.45 4.92
CA ILE A 37 0.95 -7.39 5.01
C ILE A 37 1.39 -6.73 6.32
N SER A 38 2.66 -6.89 6.69
CA SER A 38 3.20 -6.19 7.86
C SER A 38 3.25 -4.68 7.62
N SER A 39 3.05 -3.89 8.69
CA SER A 39 3.16 -2.43 8.62
C SER A 39 4.55 -1.98 8.15
N ALA A 40 5.61 -2.67 8.59
CA ALA A 40 6.98 -2.39 8.16
C ALA A 40 7.18 -2.63 6.64
N TYR A 41 6.54 -3.66 6.09
CA TYR A 41 6.60 -3.92 4.64
C TYR A 41 5.79 -2.87 3.86
N ALA A 42 4.59 -2.53 4.31
CA ALA A 42 3.79 -1.46 3.72
C ALA A 42 4.53 -0.11 3.74
N GLU A 43 5.19 0.23 4.85
CA GLU A 43 6.00 1.44 4.98
C GLU A 43 7.18 1.45 3.99
N LYS A 44 7.89 0.31 3.87
CA LYS A 44 8.97 0.16 2.89
C LYS A 44 8.46 0.38 1.47
N LEU A 45 7.31 -0.20 1.11
CA LEU A 45 6.71 -0.02 -0.22
C LEU A 45 6.33 1.42 -0.47
N LEU A 46 5.61 2.06 0.45
CA LEU A 46 5.13 3.43 0.31
C LEU A 46 6.26 4.47 0.32
N ARG A 47 7.41 4.16 0.93
CA ARG A 47 8.62 5.02 0.86
C ARG A 47 9.35 4.92 -0.48
N LEU A 48 9.19 3.81 -1.20
CA LEU A 48 9.83 3.54 -2.49
C LEU A 48 9.08 4.15 -3.68
N LEU A 49 7.78 4.42 -3.49
CA LEU A 49 6.85 4.96 -4.50
C LEU A 49 6.74 6.47 -4.35
#